data_AF-A0A017RZD6-F1
#
_entry.id   AF-A0A017RZD6-F1
#
_cell.length_a   1.000
_cell.length_b   1.000
_cell.length_c   1.000
_cell.angle_alpha   90.00
_cell.angle_beta   90.00
_cell.angle_gamma   90.00
#
_symmetry.space_group_name_H-M   'P 1'
#
loop_
_entity.id
_entity.type
_entity.pdbx_description
1 polymer ?
#
loop_
_entity_poly.entity_id
_entity_poly.type
_entity_poly.pdbx_seq_one_letter_code
_entity_poly.pdbx_strand_id
1 'polypeptide(L)'
;MQPAEIVAYQGNHLLFECWKWRQQRNKLYRDLELDGVMRPTAAEEHPQGRLLGEPRATKALLQFLASTSVALPRAHLRRTAERAQKDDERGLEALEEAIRTGEG
;
A
#
# COMPACT_ATOMS: atom_id res chain seq x y z
N MET A 1 -38.14 13.09 6.52
CA MET A 1 -36.87 13.82 6.67
C MET A 1 -36.14 13.20 7.85
N GLN A 2 -35.16 12.34 7.61
CA GLN A 2 -34.35 11.74 8.68
C GLN A 2 -32.97 12.39 8.66
N PRO A 3 -32.39 12.73 9.83
CA PRO A 3 -31.06 13.31 9.89
C PRO A 3 -30.05 12.21 9.52
N ALA A 4 -29.23 12.48 8.50
CA ALA A 4 -28.11 11.63 8.17
C ALA A 4 -27.14 11.64 9.36
N GLU A 5 -27.08 10.53 10.07
CA GLU A 5 -25.99 10.23 10.98
C GLU A 5 -24.69 10.37 10.19
N ILE A 6 -23.92 11.42 10.50
CA ILE A 6 -22.50 11.43 10.17
C ILE A 6 -21.92 10.34 11.05
N VAL A 7 -21.94 9.11 10.54
CA VAL A 7 -21.13 8.02 11.05
C VAL A 7 -19.70 8.54 10.92
N ALA A 8 -19.16 9.02 12.03
CA ALA A 8 -17.75 9.25 12.17
C ALA A 8 -17.11 7.91 11.80
N TYR A 9 -16.59 7.82 10.58
CA TYR A 9 -15.73 6.73 10.19
C TYR A 9 -14.54 6.82 11.14
N GLN A 10 -14.60 6.09 12.26
CA GLN A 10 -13.42 5.68 13.01
C GLN A 10 -12.65 4.74 12.07
N GLY A 11 -12.00 5.34 11.08
CA GLY A 11 -11.08 4.68 10.19
C GLY A 11 -9.88 4.28 11.02
N ASN A 12 -9.97 3.10 11.61
CA ASN A 12 -8.84 2.41 12.22
C ASN A 12 -7.60 2.60 11.31
N HIS A 13 -6.51 2.99 11.95
CA HIS A 13 -5.27 3.58 11.46
C HIS A 13 -4.51 2.73 10.40
N LEU A 14 -5.11 2.51 9.23
CA LEU A 14 -4.62 1.53 8.24
C LEU A 14 -3.22 1.83 7.68
N LEU A 15 -2.82 3.10 7.61
CA LEU A 15 -1.52 3.49 7.03
C LEU A 15 -0.34 3.14 7.95
N PHE A 16 -0.49 3.32 9.27
CA PHE A 16 0.62 3.17 10.21
C PHE A 16 0.56 1.88 11.03
N GLU A 17 -0.59 1.20 11.13
CA GLU A 17 -0.73 -0.01 11.96
C GLU A 17 -0.77 -1.32 11.16
N CYS A 18 -0.80 -1.25 9.83
CA CYS A 18 -0.75 -2.46 9.01
C CYS A 18 0.63 -3.13 9.08
N TRP A 19 0.70 -4.28 9.76
CA TRP A 19 1.92 -5.07 9.90
C TRP A 19 2.53 -5.49 8.55
N LYS A 20 1.67 -5.71 7.54
CA LYS A 20 2.07 -6.07 6.17
C LYS A 20 3.02 -5.03 5.55
N TRP A 21 2.92 -3.76 5.95
CA TRP A 21 3.70 -2.67 5.36
C TRP A 21 4.81 -2.16 6.27
N ARG A 22 5.28 -2.98 7.23
CA ARG A 22 6.33 -2.57 8.18
C ARG A 22 7.58 -2.02 7.49
N GLN A 23 8.02 -2.64 6.39
CA GLN A 23 9.20 -2.17 5.64
C GLN A 23 8.93 -0.84 4.94
N GLN A 24 7.80 -0.72 4.23
CA GLN A 24 7.38 0.49 3.54
C GLN A 24 7.20 1.65 4.52
N ARG A 25 6.61 1.38 5.70
CA ARG A 25 6.43 2.36 6.78
C ARG A 25 7.76 2.83 7.34
N ASN A 26 8.70 1.92 7.57
CA ASN A 26 10.04 2.28 8.03
C ASN A 26 10.78 3.14 6.99
N LYS A 27 10.59 2.86 5.69
CA LYS A 27 11.12 3.70 4.61
C LYS A 27 10.48 5.09 4.65
N LEU A 28 9.14 5.18 4.70
CA LEU A 28 8.41 6.44 4.85
C LEU A 28 8.98 7.28 6.00
N TYR A 29 9.18 6.66 7.16
CA TYR A 29 9.73 7.34 8.34
C TYR A 29 11.13 7.90 8.11
N ARG A 30 12.01 7.18 7.39
CA ARG A 30 13.33 7.70 7.02
C ARG A 30 13.23 8.85 6.03
N ASP A 31 12.37 8.71 5.01
CA ASP A 31 12.18 9.76 4.00
C ASP A 31 11.64 11.05 4.64
N LEU A 32 10.70 10.94 5.58
CA LEU A 32 10.21 12.09 6.36
C LEU A 32 11.34 12.79 7.12
N GLU A 33 12.23 12.05 7.76
CA GLU A 33 13.36 12.65 8.48
C GLU A 33 14.36 13.36 7.56
N LEU A 34 14.64 12.76 6.39
CA LEU A 34 15.49 13.37 5.38
C LEU A 34 14.92 14.71 4.90
N ASP A 35 13.59 14.80 4.82
CA ASP A 35 12.87 16.02 4.47
C ASP A 35 12.62 16.96 5.68
N GLY A 36 13.19 16.64 6.85
CA GLY A 36 13.07 17.44 8.08
C GLY A 36 11.68 17.42 8.72
N VAL A 37 10.85 16.43 8.38
CA VAL A 37 9.51 16.22 8.92
C VAL A 37 9.54 15.25 10.09
N MET A 38 8.91 15.63 11.20
CA MET A 38 8.80 14.76 12.36
C MET A 38 7.98 13.49 12.07
N ARG A 39 8.56 12.34 12.44
CA ARG A 39 7.91 11.04 12.37
C ARG A 39 6.67 10.97 13.26
N PRO A 40 5.62 10.23 12.85
CA PRO A 40 4.51 9.89 13.74
C PRO A 40 4.97 9.21 15.02
N THR A 41 4.35 9.56 16.14
CA THR A 41 4.59 8.90 17.44
C THR A 41 3.36 8.13 17.90
N ALA A 42 3.54 7.13 18.77
CA ALA A 42 2.43 6.33 19.27
C ALA A 42 1.46 7.12 20.16
N ALA A 43 1.90 8.25 20.71
CA ALA A 43 1.07 9.15 21.53
C ALA A 43 0.31 10.19 20.68
N GLU A 44 0.58 10.26 19.38
CA GLU A 44 -0.05 11.22 18.49
C GLU A 44 -1.43 10.69 18.04
N GLU A 45 -2.50 11.42 18.38
CA GLU A 45 -3.87 11.01 18.07
C GLU A 45 -4.18 11.02 16.56
N HIS A 46 -3.63 11.99 15.81
CA HIS A 46 -3.97 12.21 14.39
C HIS A 46 -2.74 12.52 13.50
N PRO A 47 -1.76 11.62 13.39
CA PRO A 47 -0.55 11.84 12.59
C PRO A 47 -0.82 12.02 11.10
N GLN A 48 -1.88 11.42 10.55
CA GLN A 48 -2.25 11.59 9.15
C GLN A 48 -2.62 13.03 8.86
N GLY A 49 -3.41 13.67 9.74
CA GLY A 49 -3.84 15.06 9.55
C GLY A 49 -2.66 16.01 9.50
N ARG A 50 -1.73 15.87 10.45
CA ARG A 50 -0.49 16.66 10.47
C ARG A 50 0.37 16.39 9.23
N LEU A 51 0.61 15.13 8.89
CA LEU A 51 1.47 14.77 7.76
C LEU A 51 0.87 15.21 6.41
N LEU A 52 -0.45 15.07 6.23
CA LEU A 52 -1.14 15.54 5.02
C LEU A 52 -1.17 17.07 4.93
N GLY A 53 -1.10 17.76 6.07
CA GLY A 53 -0.99 19.22 6.14
C GLY A 53 0.43 19.78 6.01
N GLU A 54 1.48 18.94 6.04
CA GLU A 54 2.89 19.36 5.91
C GLU A 54 3.36 19.18 4.46
N PRO A 55 3.60 20.26 3.70
CA PRO A 55 3.98 20.16 2.29
C PRO A 55 5.23 19.34 2.06
N ARG A 56 6.22 19.40 2.97
CA ARG A 56 7.46 18.63 2.87
C ARG A 56 7.24 17.12 2.96
N ALA A 57 6.16 16.67 3.62
CA ALA A 57 5.83 15.26 3.73
C ALA A 57 5.21 14.67 2.44
N THR A 58 4.68 15.52 1.56
CA THR A 58 3.86 15.11 0.40
C THR A 58 4.57 14.06 -0.47
N LYS A 59 5.84 14.29 -0.79
CA LYS A 59 6.61 13.38 -1.65
C LYS A 59 6.77 12.01 -1.00
N ALA A 60 7.19 11.96 0.26
CA ALA A 60 7.36 10.74 1.02
C ALA A 60 6.04 9.96 1.15
N LEU A 61 4.92 10.66 1.41
CA LEU A 61 3.59 10.06 1.48
C LEU A 61 3.14 9.45 0.14
N LEU A 62 3.32 10.16 -0.97
CA LEU A 62 2.96 9.64 -2.30
C LEU A 62 3.78 8.40 -2.67
N GLN A 63 5.08 8.40 -2.37
CA GLN A 63 5.94 7.23 -2.59
C GLN A 63 5.51 6.04 -1.73
N PHE A 64 5.15 6.28 -0.47
CA PHE A 64 4.62 5.24 0.40
C PHE A 64 3.33 4.66 -0.16
N LEU A 65 2.37 5.50 -0.55
CA LEU A 65 1.10 5.05 -1.13
C LEU A 65 1.33 4.24 -2.42
N ALA A 66 2.24 4.67 -3.30
CA ALA A 66 2.60 3.93 -4.51
C ALA A 66 3.25 2.57 -4.22
N SER A 67 3.99 2.46 -3.11
CA SER A 67 4.62 1.20 -2.66
C SER A 67 3.68 0.23 -1.94
N THR A 68 2.42 0.64 -1.75
CA THR A 68 1.42 -0.14 -1.03
C THR A 68 0.15 -0.30 -1.86
N SER A 69 -0.70 -1.24 -1.48
CA SER A 69 -2.03 -1.39 -2.07
C SER A 69 -3.09 -0.52 -1.39
N VAL A 70 -2.71 0.39 -0.47
CA VAL A 70 -3.67 1.19 0.33
C VAL A 70 -4.64 1.96 -0.56
N ALA A 71 -4.11 2.61 -1.60
CA ALA A 71 -4.87 3.52 -2.45
C ALA A 71 -5.57 2.79 -3.61
N LEU A 72 -5.39 1.48 -3.74
CA LEU A 72 -5.93 0.72 -4.87
C LEU A 72 -7.33 0.18 -4.56
N PRO A 73 -8.33 0.42 -5.45
CA PRO A 73 -9.64 -0.18 -5.29
C PRO A 73 -9.56 -1.70 -5.21
N ARG A 74 -10.41 -2.34 -4.39
CA ARG A 74 -10.44 -3.82 -4.26
C ARG A 74 -10.61 -4.53 -5.61
N ALA A 75 -11.40 -3.95 -6.52
CA ALA A 75 -11.58 -4.47 -7.88
C ALA A 75 -10.32 -4.38 -8.75
N HIS A 76 -9.40 -3.45 -8.44
CA HIS A 76 -8.09 -3.39 -9.07
C HIS A 76 -7.18 -4.47 -8.49
N LEU A 77 -7.15 -4.64 -7.17
CA LEU A 77 -6.38 -5.71 -6.50
C LEU A 77 -6.76 -7.10 -6.98
N ARG A 78 -8.07 -7.36 -7.14
CA ARG A 78 -8.55 -8.65 -7.67
C ARG A 78 -8.07 -8.90 -9.10
N ARG A 79 -8.17 -7.89 -9.98
CA ARG A 79 -7.68 -8.00 -11.36
C ARG A 79 -6.17 -8.20 -11.44
N THR A 80 -5.39 -7.57 -10.56
CA THR A 80 -3.94 -7.77 -10.53
C THR A 80 -3.58 -9.18 -10.05
N ALA A 81 -4.30 -9.71 -9.06
CA ALA A 81 -4.13 -11.10 -8.61
C ALA A 81 -4.54 -12.11 -9.69
N GLU A 82 -5.66 -11.89 -10.37
CA GLU A 82 -6.12 -12.72 -11.50
C GLU A 82 -5.10 -12.72 -12.66
N ARG A 83 -4.41 -11.60 -12.92
CA ARG A 83 -3.35 -11.52 -13.93
C ARG A 83 -2.09 -12.26 -13.51
N ALA A 84 -1.61 -12.05 -12.28
CA ALA A 84 -0.45 -12.76 -11.76
C ALA A 84 -0.66 -14.28 -11.80
N GLN A 85 -1.86 -14.75 -11.42
CA GLN A 85 -2.20 -16.18 -11.50
C GLN A 85 -2.15 -16.72 -12.94
N LYS A 86 -2.64 -15.95 -13.92
CA LYS A 86 -2.57 -16.34 -15.33
C LYS A 86 -1.15 -16.32 -15.89
N ASP A 87 -0.32 -15.38 -15.45
CA ASP A 87 1.08 -15.33 -15.85
C ASP A 87 1.86 -16.52 -15.28
N ASP A 88 1.56 -16.93 -14.04
CA ASP A 88 2.13 -18.14 -13.43
C ASP A 88 1.67 -19.42 -14.14
N GLU A 89 0.38 -19.52 -14.48
CA GLU A 89 -0.20 -20.64 -15.25
C GLU A 89 0.46 -20.74 -16.63
N ARG A 90 0.62 -19.61 -17.32
CA ARG A 90 1.32 -19.53 -18.61
C ARG A 90 2.81 -19.87 -18.48
N GLY A 91 3.45 -19.52 -17.37
CA GLY A 91 4.82 -19.91 -17.06
C GLY A 91 4.97 -21.42 -16.87
N LEU A 92 3.95 -22.06 -16.28
CA LEU A 92 3.90 -23.51 -16.11
C LEU A 92 3.71 -24.23 -17.46
N GLU A 93 2.78 -23.75 -18.29
CA GLU A 93 2.56 -24.29 -19.64
C GLU A 93 3.83 -24.21 -20.49
N ALA A 94 4.55 -23.08 -20.45
CA ALA A 94 5.80 -22.91 -21.16
C ALA A 94 6.91 -23.87 -20.68
N LEU A 95 6.95 -24.15 -19.37
CA LEU A 95 7.86 -25.15 -18.80
C LEU A 95 7.49 -26.58 -19.20
N GLU A 96 6.19 -26.92 -19.19
CA GLU A 96 5.70 -28.22 -19.65
C GLU A 96 5.95 -28.44 -21.15
N GLU A 97 5.78 -27.41 -21.99
CA GLU A 97 6.15 -27.47 -23.41
C GLU A 97 7.65 -27.66 -23.60
N ALA A 98 8.50 -26.96 -22.84
CA ALA A 98 9.96 -27.15 -22.91
C ALA A 98 10.37 -28.59 -22.53
N ILE A 99 9.73 -29.15 -21.50
CA ILE A 99 9.95 -30.56 -21.07
C ILE A 99 9.49 -31.54 -22.16
N ARG A 100 8.36 -31.26 -22.83
CA ARG A 100 7.80 -32.12 -23.88
C ARG A 100 8.58 -32.04 -25.19
N THR A 101 9.09 -30.87 -25.53
CA THR A 101 9.81 -30.64 -26.79
C THR A 101 11.25 -31.13 -26.73
N GLY A 102 11.75 -31.48 -25.54
CA GLY A 102 12.94 -32.29 -25.32
C GLY A 102 14.15 -31.84 -26.15
N GLU A 103 14.96 -30.93 -25.61
CA GLU A 103 16.36 -30.88 -26.05
C GLU A 103 17.02 -32.23 -25.67
N GLY A 104 17.07 -33.12 -26.66
CA GLY A 104 17.96 -34.27 -26.75
C GLY A 104 19.08 -33.97 -27.73
#